data_AF-A0A9D6WDJ3-F1
#
_entry.id   AF-A0A9D6WDJ3-F1
#
_cell.length_a   1.000
_cell.length_b   1.000
_cell.length_c   1.000
_cell.angle_alpha   90.00
_cell.angle_beta   90.00
_cell.angle_gamma   90.00
#
_symmetry.space_group_name_H-M   'P 1'
#
loop_
_entity.id
_entity.type
_entity.pdbx_description
1 polymer ?
#
loop_
_entity_poly.entity_id
_entity_poly.type
_entity_poly.pdbx_seq_one_letter_code
_entity_poly.pdbx_strand_id
1 'polypeptide(L)'
;MSPFRIPVLLCLLSALAGPLPAAACVCCAGGGEWSETPKKLDQATIEVLQHLPLAGRLMFPGANNTEQSLAIAGRFDGATVVFTLEGDSKEAVARFVAQADYESFMSDDGNRRGVEGALYKELRLSGTLEVTGTKAPQRPKAARAMLVLQGRGNHCLKPDDLDHWTLRPLPRRGTASRGVRGYGDVAHPSPPAPPETKPPTP
;
A
#
# COMPACT_ATOMS: atom_id res chain seq x y z
N MET A 1 -27.89 -71.08 26.07
CA MET A 1 -26.54 -70.83 25.50
C MET A 1 -26.65 -69.60 24.62
N SER A 2 -25.96 -68.52 24.98
CA SER A 2 -25.73 -67.35 24.11
C SER A 2 -24.32 -67.47 23.52
N PRO A 3 -24.04 -67.01 22.29
CA PRO A 3 -23.81 -65.58 22.02
C PRO A 3 -24.59 -65.12 20.76
N PHE A 4 -24.38 -63.96 20.09
CA PHE A 4 -23.41 -62.86 20.21
C PHE A 4 -24.14 -61.50 20.02
N ARG A 5 -23.44 -60.38 20.21
CA ARG A 5 -23.88 -59.02 19.86
C ARG A 5 -22.70 -58.17 19.40
N ILE A 6 -22.96 -57.20 18.49
CA ILE A 6 -22.11 -56.04 18.12
C ILE A 6 -20.90 -56.41 17.23
N PRO A 7 -20.83 -55.87 16.00
CA PRO A 7 -20.12 -54.60 15.79
C PRO A 7 -20.87 -53.61 14.87
N VAL A 8 -21.48 -52.58 15.46
CA VAL A 8 -21.98 -51.37 14.77
C VAL A 8 -21.12 -50.14 15.13
N LEU A 9 -20.07 -50.34 15.94
CA LEU A 9 -19.32 -49.27 16.60
C LEU A 9 -18.03 -48.83 15.87
N LEU A 10 -17.96 -48.98 14.54
CA LEU A 10 -16.77 -48.57 13.76
C LEU A 10 -17.01 -47.47 12.71
N CYS A 11 -18.25 -47.04 12.48
CA CYS A 11 -18.55 -45.98 11.51
C CYS A 11 -18.71 -44.57 12.13
N LEU A 12 -18.74 -44.42 13.46
CA LEU A 12 -19.01 -43.12 14.10
C LEU A 12 -17.78 -42.23 14.34
N LEU A 13 -16.54 -42.75 14.21
CA LEU A 13 -15.34 -41.93 14.45
C LEU A 13 -14.92 -41.05 13.26
N SER A 14 -15.38 -41.35 12.03
CA SER A 14 -15.02 -40.57 10.84
C SER A 14 -15.76 -39.23 10.72
N ALA A 15 -16.79 -39.00 11.55
CA ALA A 15 -17.63 -37.79 11.50
C ALA A 15 -17.11 -36.62 12.37
N LEU A 16 -16.04 -36.80 13.16
CA LEU A 16 -15.46 -35.75 14.01
C LEU A 16 -14.31 -34.97 13.35
N ALA A 17 -13.96 -35.29 12.10
CA ALA A 17 -13.07 -34.46 11.28
C ALA A 17 -13.82 -33.21 10.77
N GLY A 18 -14.19 -32.32 11.68
CA GLY A 18 -14.74 -31.01 11.33
C GLY A 18 -13.76 -30.22 10.45
N PRO A 19 -14.25 -29.37 9.53
CA PRO A 19 -13.38 -28.60 8.65
C PRO A 19 -12.50 -27.66 9.48
N LEU A 20 -11.22 -27.99 9.59
CA LEU A 20 -10.21 -27.07 10.12
C LEU A 20 -10.19 -25.80 9.24
N PRO A 21 -10.04 -24.60 9.82
CA PRO A 21 -10.16 -23.34 9.08
C PRO A 21 -8.96 -23.15 8.13
N ALA A 22 -9.09 -23.66 6.90
CA ALA A 22 -8.12 -23.52 5.81
C ALA A 22 -7.85 -22.05 5.39
N ALA A 23 -8.62 -21.09 5.92
CA ALA A 23 -8.40 -19.66 5.74
C ALA A 23 -7.02 -19.17 6.24
N ALA A 24 -6.39 -19.89 7.18
CA ALA A 24 -5.08 -19.48 7.72
C ALA A 24 -3.93 -19.54 6.71
N CYS A 25 -4.01 -20.42 5.70
CA CYS A 25 -2.91 -20.62 4.74
C CYS A 25 -2.99 -19.72 3.49
N VAL A 26 -4.13 -19.08 3.21
CA VAL A 26 -4.31 -18.24 2.00
C VAL A 26 -3.43 -16.97 2.05
N CYS A 27 -3.10 -16.49 3.25
CA CYS A 27 -2.22 -15.35 3.43
C CYS A 27 -0.73 -15.75 3.64
N CYS A 28 -0.36 -17.02 3.64
CA CYS A 28 1.02 -17.44 3.93
C CYS A 28 1.94 -17.29 2.71
N ALA A 29 3.01 -16.49 2.85
CA ALA A 29 4.05 -16.36 1.83
C ALA A 29 4.90 -17.63 1.71
N GLY A 30 5.24 -18.01 0.47
CA GLY A 30 6.23 -19.04 0.18
C GLY A 30 7.66 -18.48 0.07
N GLY A 31 8.65 -19.29 0.44
CA GLY A 31 10.06 -18.97 0.18
C GLY A 31 10.38 -19.06 -1.32
N GLY A 32 11.12 -18.09 -1.85
CA GLY A 32 11.44 -17.95 -3.27
C GLY A 32 10.25 -17.54 -4.16
N GLU A 33 9.15 -17.09 -3.56
CA GLU A 33 7.94 -16.70 -4.29
C GLU A 33 8.11 -15.35 -5.00
N TRP A 34 7.54 -15.24 -6.20
CA TRP A 34 7.48 -14.00 -6.98
C TRP A 34 6.18 -13.92 -7.76
N SER A 35 5.56 -12.74 -7.80
CA SER A 35 4.43 -12.47 -8.68
C SER A 35 4.35 -11.00 -9.11
N GLU A 36 3.89 -10.80 -10.34
CA GLU A 36 3.53 -9.50 -10.90
C GLU A 36 2.20 -9.68 -11.61
N THR A 37 1.17 -8.92 -11.24
CA THR A 37 -0.20 -9.17 -11.70
C THR A 37 -1.01 -7.88 -11.81
N PRO A 38 -1.62 -7.59 -12.97
CA PRO A 38 -2.59 -6.51 -13.10
C PRO A 38 -3.87 -6.86 -12.34
N LYS A 39 -4.33 -5.95 -11.49
CA LYS A 39 -5.54 -6.08 -10.66
C LYS A 39 -6.43 -4.87 -10.85
N LYS A 40 -7.73 -5.04 -10.60
CA LYS A 40 -8.68 -3.92 -10.54
C LYS A 40 -8.60 -3.25 -9.19
N LEU A 41 -8.74 -1.92 -9.18
CA LEU A 41 -8.88 -1.14 -7.96
C LEU A 41 -10.31 -1.33 -7.41
N ASP A 42 -10.50 -2.45 -6.71
CA ASP A 42 -11.79 -2.82 -6.12
C ASP A 42 -12.04 -2.14 -4.76
N GLN A 43 -13.26 -2.34 -4.22
CA GLN A 43 -13.68 -1.70 -2.98
C GLN A 43 -12.79 -2.08 -1.78
N ALA A 44 -12.39 -3.35 -1.66
CA ALA A 44 -11.51 -3.82 -0.59
C ALA A 44 -10.11 -3.18 -0.67
N THR A 45 -9.55 -3.05 -1.88
CA THR A 45 -8.28 -2.33 -2.10
C THR A 45 -8.44 -0.85 -1.77
N ILE A 46 -9.53 -0.22 -2.21
CA ILE A 46 -9.83 1.20 -1.92
C ILE A 46 -9.95 1.44 -0.41
N GLU A 47 -10.61 0.56 0.35
CA GLU A 47 -10.73 0.66 1.81
C GLU A 47 -9.36 0.62 2.51
N VAL A 48 -8.47 -0.30 2.10
CA VAL A 48 -7.08 -0.31 2.61
C VAL A 48 -6.37 1.01 2.30
N LEU A 49 -6.48 1.51 1.06
CA LEU A 49 -5.79 2.72 0.63
C LEU A 49 -6.33 4.00 1.30
N GLN A 50 -7.63 4.08 1.57
CA GLN A 50 -8.27 5.22 2.26
C GLN A 50 -7.71 5.47 3.66
N HIS A 51 -7.16 4.45 4.31
CA HIS A 51 -6.54 4.55 5.62
C HIS A 51 -5.04 4.89 5.59
N LEU A 52 -4.44 5.14 4.41
CA LEU A 52 -3.02 5.49 4.28
C LEU A 52 -2.79 7.01 4.27
N PRO A 53 -2.31 7.62 5.37
CA PRO A 53 -1.79 8.98 5.33
C PRO A 53 -0.40 8.99 4.66
N LEU A 54 -0.27 9.77 3.60
CA LEU A 54 1.00 9.94 2.88
C LEU A 54 1.67 11.22 3.38
N ALA A 55 2.88 11.12 3.92
CA ALA A 55 3.72 12.28 4.24
C ALA A 55 4.95 12.28 3.35
N GLY A 56 5.53 13.45 3.04
CA GLY A 56 6.76 13.48 2.25
C GLY A 56 6.93 14.75 1.42
N ARG A 57 7.50 14.60 0.23
CA ARG A 57 7.88 15.73 -0.63
C ARG A 57 7.54 15.49 -2.09
N LEU A 58 7.02 16.53 -2.75
CA LEU A 58 6.94 16.62 -4.21
C LEU A 58 8.07 17.51 -4.74
N MET A 59 8.68 17.09 -5.84
CA MET A 59 9.75 17.78 -6.56
C MET A 59 9.24 18.22 -7.93
N PHE A 60 9.29 19.52 -8.18
CA PHE A 60 8.80 20.15 -9.39
C PHE A 60 9.96 20.65 -10.26
N PRO A 61 9.98 20.31 -11.57
CA PRO A 61 10.97 20.85 -12.49
C PRO A 61 10.69 22.33 -12.75
N GLY A 62 11.58 23.21 -12.26
CA GLY A 62 11.52 24.64 -12.48
C GLY A 62 12.19 25.10 -13.79
N ALA A 63 12.21 26.41 -14.01
CA ALA A 63 13.02 27.00 -15.06
C ALA A 63 14.51 26.82 -14.76
N ASN A 64 15.34 26.70 -15.81
CA ASN A 64 16.80 26.64 -15.70
C ASN A 64 17.35 25.50 -14.82
N ASN A 65 16.69 24.33 -14.82
CA ASN A 65 17.04 23.15 -14.02
C ASN A 65 17.03 23.36 -12.48
N THR A 66 16.42 24.44 -11.99
CA THR A 66 16.12 24.57 -10.56
C THR A 66 14.99 23.62 -10.19
N GLU A 67 15.14 22.85 -9.11
CA GLU A 67 14.06 21.98 -8.61
C GLU A 67 13.43 22.59 -7.36
N GLN A 68 12.11 22.77 -7.39
CA GLN A 68 11.36 23.23 -6.22
C GLN A 68 10.84 22.00 -5.47
N SER A 69 11.23 21.85 -4.20
CA SER A 69 10.76 20.75 -3.35
C SER A 69 9.80 21.29 -2.29
N LEU A 70 8.58 20.77 -2.29
CA LEU A 70 7.50 21.15 -1.35
C LEU A 70 7.13 19.97 -0.48
N ALA A 71 6.93 20.21 0.82
CA ALA A 71 6.39 19.21 1.73
C ALA A 71 4.91 18.97 1.42
N ILE A 72 4.43 17.74 1.63
CA ILE A 72 3.04 17.37 1.39
C ILE A 72 2.46 16.52 2.52
N ALA A 73 1.14 16.66 2.69
CA ALA A 73 0.28 15.69 3.35
C ALA A 73 -0.73 15.17 2.30
N GLY A 74 -0.86 13.86 2.18
CA GLY A 74 -1.67 13.19 1.16
C GLY A 74 -2.64 12.18 1.76
N ARG A 75 -3.78 11.99 1.09
CA ARG A 75 -4.78 10.98 1.44
C ARG A 75 -5.46 10.43 0.19
N PHE A 76 -5.95 9.20 0.27
CA PHE A 76 -6.83 8.62 -0.73
C PHE A 76 -8.29 9.07 -0.51
N ASP A 77 -9.01 9.26 -1.61
CA ASP A 77 -10.41 9.63 -1.71
C ASP A 77 -11.00 8.85 -2.90
N GLY A 78 -11.48 7.64 -2.62
CA GLY A 78 -11.75 6.62 -3.64
C GLY A 78 -10.49 6.30 -4.46
N ALA A 79 -10.58 6.45 -5.78
CA ALA A 79 -9.46 6.28 -6.72
C ALA A 79 -8.58 7.54 -6.91
N THR A 80 -8.83 8.62 -6.15
CA THR A 80 -8.04 9.85 -6.24
C THR A 80 -7.13 9.99 -5.02
N VAL A 81 -5.85 10.28 -5.22
CA VAL A 81 -4.94 10.73 -4.16
C VAL A 81 -4.86 12.25 -4.19
N VAL A 82 -5.21 12.89 -3.08
CA VAL A 82 -5.15 14.33 -2.92
C VAL A 82 -3.95 14.67 -2.04
N PHE A 83 -2.95 15.32 -2.63
CA PHE A 83 -1.79 15.88 -1.94
C PHE A 83 -2.01 17.37 -1.69
N THR A 84 -2.07 17.77 -0.42
CA THR A 84 -2.03 19.16 0.01
C THR A 84 -0.57 19.58 0.11
N LEU A 85 -0.18 20.70 -0.50
CA LEU A 85 1.19 21.21 -0.45
C LEU A 85 1.34 22.27 0.64
N GLU A 86 2.31 22.07 1.52
CA GLU A 86 2.58 22.94 2.67
C GLU A 86 3.47 24.13 2.28
N GLY A 87 3.17 25.33 2.80
CA GLY A 87 3.97 26.53 2.62
C GLY A 87 3.24 27.85 2.95
N ASP A 88 4.00 28.94 3.12
CA ASP A 88 3.59 30.20 3.76
C ASP A 88 2.46 31.02 3.09
N SER A 89 1.91 30.60 1.94
CA SER A 89 0.82 31.35 1.30
C SER A 89 -0.09 30.50 0.40
N LYS A 90 -1.27 30.15 0.93
CA LYS A 90 -2.47 29.62 0.26
C LYS A 90 -2.25 28.38 -0.62
N GLU A 91 -2.44 27.23 0.03
CA GLU A 91 -2.77 25.89 -0.50
C GLU A 91 -2.69 25.74 -2.03
N ALA A 92 -1.51 25.32 -2.50
CA ALA A 92 -1.47 24.57 -3.73
C ALA A 92 -1.94 23.13 -3.43
N VAL A 93 -2.66 22.53 -4.38
CA VAL A 93 -3.15 21.15 -4.27
C VAL A 93 -2.74 20.38 -5.52
N ALA A 94 -2.15 19.21 -5.33
CA ALA A 94 -1.86 18.26 -6.39
C ALA A 94 -2.82 17.06 -6.26
N ARG A 95 -3.56 16.76 -7.34
CA ARG A 95 -4.50 15.65 -7.39
C ARG A 95 -3.97 14.61 -8.37
N PHE A 96 -3.76 13.40 -7.88
CA PHE A 96 -3.42 12.23 -8.68
C PHE A 96 -4.67 11.36 -8.83
N VAL A 97 -5.24 11.30 -10.02
CA VAL A 97 -6.38 10.42 -10.33
C VAL A 97 -5.83 9.11 -10.87
N ALA A 98 -5.99 8.03 -10.12
CA ALA A 98 -5.59 6.69 -10.56
C ALA A 98 -6.50 6.17 -11.67
N GLN A 99 -5.97 5.27 -12.49
CA GLN A 99 -6.77 4.45 -13.40
C GLN A 99 -7.50 3.35 -12.60
N ALA A 100 -8.51 2.71 -13.22
CA ALA A 100 -9.30 1.65 -12.59
C ALA A 100 -8.51 0.34 -12.33
N ASP A 101 -7.32 0.22 -12.91
CA ASP A 101 -6.42 -0.93 -12.77
C ASP A 101 -5.08 -0.49 -12.19
N TYR A 102 -4.44 -1.38 -11.43
CA TYR A 102 -3.09 -1.21 -10.86
C TYR A 102 -2.27 -2.49 -11.04
N GLU A 103 -0.95 -2.38 -10.97
CA GLU A 103 -0.05 -3.53 -11.01
C GLU A 103 0.41 -3.88 -9.58
N SER A 104 0.19 -5.13 -9.19
CA SER A 104 0.57 -5.71 -7.90
C SER A 104 1.86 -6.50 -8.08
N PHE A 105 2.94 -6.09 -7.42
CA PHE A 105 4.22 -6.81 -7.42
C PHE A 105 4.49 -7.38 -6.03
N MET A 106 4.93 -8.63 -5.95
CA MET A 106 5.31 -9.29 -4.70
C MET A 106 6.54 -10.17 -4.93
N SER A 107 7.49 -10.16 -4.00
CA SER A 107 8.67 -11.03 -4.07
C SER A 107 9.15 -11.40 -2.67
N ASP A 108 9.53 -12.66 -2.48
CA ASP A 108 10.54 -13.01 -1.49
C ASP A 108 11.89 -12.54 -2.03
N ASP A 109 12.49 -11.53 -1.41
CA ASP A 109 13.84 -11.06 -1.70
C ASP A 109 14.90 -11.76 -0.81
N GLY A 110 14.54 -12.88 -0.18
CA GLY A 110 15.40 -13.70 0.68
C GLY A 110 15.82 -12.97 1.95
N ASN A 111 14.96 -12.08 2.47
CA ASN A 111 15.41 -10.99 3.32
C ASN A 111 15.90 -11.42 4.71
N ARG A 112 17.20 -11.19 4.93
CA ARG A 112 17.95 -11.44 6.16
C ARG A 112 17.63 -10.48 7.33
N ARG A 113 16.48 -9.80 7.33
CA ARG A 113 16.10 -8.76 8.31
C ARG A 113 14.89 -9.09 9.20
N GLY A 114 14.62 -10.38 9.43
CA GLY A 114 14.00 -10.81 10.70
C GLY A 114 12.48 -10.93 10.77
N VAL A 115 11.76 -11.01 9.65
CA VAL A 115 10.37 -11.51 9.64
C VAL A 115 10.27 -12.66 8.63
N GLU A 116 10.21 -13.88 9.15
CA GLU A 116 9.99 -15.08 8.34
C GLU A 116 8.60 -15.03 7.69
N GLY A 117 8.51 -15.27 6.38
CA GLY A 117 7.24 -15.20 5.64
C GLY A 117 6.72 -13.80 5.30
N ALA A 118 7.58 -12.77 5.28
CA ALA A 118 7.23 -11.43 4.80
C ALA A 118 7.79 -11.15 3.38
N LEU A 119 6.89 -11.01 2.41
CA LEU A 119 7.19 -10.62 1.03
C LEU A 119 7.41 -9.11 0.94
N TYR A 120 8.35 -8.69 0.11
CA TYR A 120 8.38 -7.32 -0.42
C TYR A 120 7.16 -7.11 -1.33
N LYS A 121 6.53 -5.93 -1.23
CA LYS A 121 5.31 -5.57 -1.97
C LYS A 121 5.45 -4.24 -2.69
N GLU A 122 4.85 -4.13 -3.87
CA GLU A 122 4.52 -2.85 -4.49
C GLU A 122 3.08 -2.83 -5.04
N LEU A 123 2.40 -1.69 -4.88
CA LEU A 123 1.19 -1.34 -5.62
C LEU A 123 1.51 -0.17 -6.55
N ARG A 124 1.50 -0.41 -7.86
CA ARG A 124 1.81 0.56 -8.90
C ARG A 124 0.53 1.07 -9.55
N LEU A 125 0.05 2.22 -9.09
CA LEU A 125 -1.11 2.89 -9.67
C LEU A 125 -0.63 3.82 -10.79
N SER A 126 -1.05 3.57 -12.02
CA SER A 126 -0.90 4.55 -13.11
C SER A 126 -2.03 5.57 -13.06
N GLY A 127 -1.75 6.83 -13.42
CA GLY A 127 -2.75 7.88 -13.31
C GLY A 127 -2.34 9.22 -13.92
N THR A 128 -3.15 10.23 -13.65
CA THR A 128 -2.93 11.62 -14.09
C THR A 128 -2.75 12.51 -12.88
N LEU A 129 -1.62 13.22 -12.82
CA LEU A 129 -1.35 14.26 -11.85
C LEU A 129 -1.72 15.63 -12.42
N GLU A 130 -2.55 16.36 -11.70
CA GLU A 130 -2.88 17.77 -11.92
C GLU A 130 -2.46 18.59 -10.71
N VAL A 131 -2.00 19.82 -10.94
CA VAL A 131 -1.49 20.71 -9.87
C VAL A 131 -2.16 22.06 -10.03
N THR A 132 -2.79 22.53 -8.96
CA THR A 132 -3.62 23.74 -8.95
C THR A 132 -3.23 24.65 -7.78
N GLY A 133 -3.42 25.96 -7.95
CA GLY A 133 -3.11 26.97 -6.94
C GLY A 133 -2.28 28.14 -7.48
N THR A 134 -2.33 29.29 -6.83
CA THR A 134 -1.70 30.55 -7.29
C THR A 134 -0.16 30.53 -7.29
N LYS A 135 0.45 29.55 -6.63
CA LYS A 135 1.90 29.30 -6.61
C LYS A 135 2.28 27.93 -7.18
N ALA A 136 1.35 27.25 -7.88
CA ALA A 136 1.73 26.09 -8.67
C ALA A 136 2.83 26.51 -9.68
N PRO A 137 3.88 25.70 -9.87
CA PRO A 137 4.86 25.95 -10.92
C PRO A 137 4.15 26.13 -12.26
N GLN A 138 4.68 26.98 -13.16
CA GLN A 138 3.99 27.40 -14.40
C GLN A 138 3.67 26.24 -15.39
N ARG A 139 4.01 24.99 -15.05
CA ARG A 139 3.54 23.74 -15.63
C ARG A 139 3.32 22.73 -14.48
N PRO A 140 2.26 21.91 -14.51
CA PRO A 140 1.85 21.20 -15.72
C PRO A 140 0.34 21.23 -16.05
N LYS A 141 0.04 21.24 -17.36
CA LYS A 141 -1.16 20.55 -17.88
C LYS A 141 -1.06 19.07 -17.51
N ALA A 142 -2.15 18.48 -17.00
CA ALA A 142 -2.37 17.04 -16.78
C ALA A 142 -1.22 16.12 -17.25
N ALA A 143 -0.41 15.65 -16.29
CA ALA A 143 0.77 14.84 -16.53
C ALA A 143 0.51 13.38 -16.17
N ARG A 144 0.93 12.43 -17.03
CA ARG A 144 0.86 11.01 -16.67
C ARG A 144 1.94 10.70 -15.64
N ALA A 145 1.56 10.00 -14.57
CA ALA A 145 2.45 9.59 -13.50
C ALA A 145 2.09 8.18 -13.03
N MET A 146 3.02 7.58 -12.30
CA MET A 146 2.83 6.33 -11.57
C MET A 146 3.12 6.61 -10.09
N LEU A 147 2.13 6.34 -9.24
CA LEU A 147 2.29 6.27 -7.79
C LEU A 147 2.62 4.82 -7.44
N VAL A 148 3.73 4.61 -6.76
CA VAL A 148 4.16 3.30 -6.26
C VAL A 148 4.09 3.35 -4.74
N LEU A 149 3.22 2.56 -4.14
CA LEU A 149 3.23 2.27 -2.70
C LEU A 149 4.09 1.03 -2.49
N GLN A 150 4.93 1.01 -1.47
CA GLN A 150 5.95 -0.01 -1.25
C GLN A 150 5.96 -0.43 0.22
N GLY A 151 6.35 -1.68 0.49
CA GLY A 151 6.56 -2.16 1.86
C GLY A 151 6.69 -3.67 1.96
N ARG A 152 6.27 -4.25 3.09
CA ARG A 152 6.42 -5.68 3.39
C ARG A 152 5.22 -6.25 4.14
N GLY A 153 4.80 -7.47 3.77
CA GLY A 153 3.72 -8.16 4.45
C GLY A 153 3.55 -9.60 3.97
N ASN A 154 2.49 -10.27 4.44
CA ASN A 154 2.14 -11.62 3.97
C ASN A 154 1.34 -11.56 2.65
N HIS A 155 0.71 -12.63 2.15
CA HIS A 155 -0.02 -12.55 0.86
C HIS A 155 -1.18 -11.56 0.84
N CYS A 156 -1.85 -11.39 1.98
CA CYS A 156 -3.02 -10.53 2.10
C CYS A 156 -2.56 -9.08 2.30
N LEU A 157 -3.17 -8.14 1.58
CA LEU A 157 -2.85 -6.71 1.67
C LEU A 157 -3.49 -6.09 2.93
N LYS A 158 -2.69 -5.38 3.71
CA LYS A 158 -3.11 -4.60 4.87
C LYS A 158 -2.54 -3.19 4.81
N PRO A 159 -3.11 -2.20 5.54
CA PRO A 159 -2.55 -0.85 5.61
C PRO A 159 -1.10 -0.84 6.10
N ASP A 160 -0.82 -1.59 7.17
CA ASP A 160 0.50 -1.69 7.81
C ASP A 160 1.56 -2.40 6.96
N ASP A 161 1.19 -2.98 5.80
CA ASP A 161 2.17 -3.60 4.89
C ASP A 161 2.88 -2.56 4.00
N LEU A 162 2.44 -1.29 4.01
CA LEU A 162 2.90 -0.24 3.11
C LEU A 162 3.50 0.91 3.92
N ASP A 163 4.82 1.09 3.80
CA ASP A 163 5.63 2.00 4.63
C ASP A 163 6.23 3.17 3.84
N HIS A 164 6.39 3.04 2.52
CA HIS A 164 6.92 4.11 1.65
C HIS A 164 6.05 4.35 0.41
N TRP A 165 6.16 5.54 -0.17
CA TRP A 165 5.59 5.84 -1.48
C TRP A 165 6.57 6.61 -2.37
N THR A 166 6.48 6.39 -3.69
CA THR A 166 7.17 7.22 -4.70
C THR A 166 6.24 7.60 -5.84
N LEU A 167 6.39 8.82 -6.37
CA LEU A 167 5.66 9.31 -7.54
C LEU A 167 6.65 9.55 -8.69
N ARG A 168 6.39 8.93 -9.85
CA ARG A 168 7.31 8.93 -11.00
C ARG A 168 6.59 9.42 -12.27
N PRO A 169 7.18 10.33 -13.06
CA PRO A 169 6.58 10.79 -14.31
C PRO A 169 6.65 9.69 -15.36
N LEU A 170 5.51 9.38 -16.00
CA LEU A 170 5.45 8.44 -17.10
C LEU A 170 5.81 9.15 -18.43
N PRO A 171 6.58 8.50 -19.32
CA PRO A 171 6.95 9.11 -20.59
C PRO A 171 5.73 9.32 -21.48
N ARG A 172 5.70 10.46 -22.20
CA ARG A 172 4.87 10.59 -23.40
C ARG A 172 5.65 9.98 -24.58
N ARG A 173 4.96 9.28 -25.50
CA ARG A 173 5.59 8.58 -26.63
C ARG A 173 6.65 9.46 -27.32
N GLY A 174 7.87 8.95 -27.46
CA GLY A 174 8.97 9.66 -28.12
C GLY A 174 9.63 10.78 -27.32
N THR A 175 9.34 10.93 -26.02
CA THR A 175 9.95 12.00 -25.18
C THR A 175 10.46 11.47 -23.84
N ALA A 176 11.58 12.04 -23.37
CA ALA A 176 12.11 11.75 -22.04
C ALA A 176 11.13 12.23 -20.95
N SER A 177 10.99 11.44 -19.88
CA SER A 177 10.10 11.75 -18.75
C SER A 177 10.56 12.98 -17.95
N ARG A 178 10.07 14.17 -18.35
CA ARG A 178 10.13 15.38 -17.50
C ARG A 178 8.74 15.62 -16.89
N GLY A 179 8.69 15.66 -15.56
CA GLY A 179 7.46 15.88 -14.82
C GLY A 179 7.72 15.88 -13.31
N VAL A 180 6.65 16.02 -12.53
CA VAL A 180 6.70 16.00 -11.06
C VAL A 180 7.17 14.63 -10.60
N ARG A 181 8.10 14.62 -9.64
CA ARG A 181 8.50 13.43 -8.89
C ARG A 181 8.08 13.58 -7.43
N GLY A 182 8.03 12.49 -6.68
CA GLY A 182 7.75 12.54 -5.26
C GLY A 182 8.28 11.33 -4.53
N TYR A 183 8.49 11.47 -3.23
CA TYR A 183 8.77 10.37 -2.32
C TYR A 183 8.35 10.74 -0.91
N GLY A 184 8.16 9.73 -0.08
CA GLY A 184 8.01 9.87 1.35
C GLY A 184 7.49 8.59 1.98
N ASP A 185 6.97 8.76 3.18
CA ASP A 185 6.61 7.67 4.07
C ASP A 185 5.08 7.59 4.21
N VAL A 186 4.59 6.39 4.48
CA VAL A 186 3.20 6.15 4.85
C VAL A 186 3.14 6.20 6.38
N ALA A 187 2.55 7.25 6.94
CA ALA A 187 2.60 7.44 8.39
C ALA A 187 1.75 6.36 9.09
N HIS A 188 2.41 5.49 9.84
CA HIS A 188 1.69 4.50 10.65
C HIS A 188 1.08 5.20 11.87
N PRO A 189 -0.14 4.84 12.30
CA PRO A 189 -0.63 5.26 13.61
C PRO A 189 0.38 4.78 14.66
N SER A 190 0.91 5.71 15.46
CA SER A 190 1.82 5.32 16.54
C SER A 190 1.12 4.28 17.43
N PRO A 191 1.78 3.17 17.78
CA PRO A 191 1.17 2.17 18.65
C PRO A 191 0.70 2.85 19.94
N PRO A 192 -0.48 2.49 20.47
CA PRO A 192 -1.00 3.10 21.68
C PRO A 192 0.06 3.02 22.79
N ALA A 193 0.24 4.12 23.52
CA ALA A 193 1.19 4.16 24.63
C ALA A 193 0.91 2.98 25.58
N PRO A 194 1.95 2.26 26.05
CA PRO A 194 1.75 1.15 26.97
C PRO A 194 0.97 1.65 28.20
N PRO A 195 0.04 0.84 28.75
CA PRO A 195 -0.74 1.24 29.90
C PRO A 195 0.19 1.63 31.05
N GLU A 196 0.01 2.84 31.55
CA GLU A 196 0.87 3.44 32.57
C GLU A 196 0.84 2.55 33.82
N THR A 197 1.94 1.82 34.05
CA THR A 197 2.08 0.92 35.20
C THR A 197 2.21 1.76 36.46
N LYS A 198 1.05 2.03 37.08
CA LYS A 198 0.96 2.73 38.35
C LYS A 198 1.94 2.09 39.35
N PRO A 199 2.86 2.86 39.97
CA PRO A 199 3.80 2.30 40.93
C PRO A 199 3.07 1.56 42.05
N PRO A 200 3.61 0.42 42.54
CA PRO A 200 3.07 -0.21 43.74
C PRO A 200 3.06 0.82 44.87
N THR A 201 1.89 0.99 45.49
CA THR A 201 1.74 1.89 46.64
C THR A 201 2.47 1.26 47.83
N PRO A 202 3.31 2.02 48.56
CA PRO A 202 4.07 1.50 49.70
C PRO A 202 3.18 1.13 50.90
#